data_AF-A0A7L9J2M8-F1
#
_entry.id   AF-A0A7L9J2M8-F1
#
_cell.length_a   1.000
_cell.length_b   1.000
_cell.length_c   1.000
_cell.angle_alpha   90.00
_cell.angle_beta   90.00
_cell.angle_gamma   90.00
#
_symmetry.space_group_name_H-M   'P 1'
#
loop_
_entity.id
_entity.type
_entity.pdbx_description
1 polymer ?
#
loop_
_entity_poly.entity_id
_entity_poly.type
_entity_poly.pdbx_seq_one_letter_code
_entity_poly.pdbx_strand_id
1 'polypeptide(L)'
;MGCRPAPTSLPEAGSLRPVGYAEFAISAGPLPTPGELVLPAKQTYSDGEVADWSDVVEEDGEEPEHPAPSSEVTAAEEGGHHATTEDDLSEDEGSQTASADTLARVLGGLALVVALVGAGVAVAGRRRA
;
A
#
# COMPACT_ATOMS: atom_id res chain seq x y z
N MET A 1 2.84 -1.79 48.95
CA MET A 1 2.72 -2.90 48.00
C MET A 1 2.06 -2.37 46.73
N GLY A 2 2.62 -2.28 45.54
CA GLY A 2 3.95 -2.43 44.98
C GLY A 2 3.77 -1.93 43.54
N CYS A 3 4.41 -0.82 43.17
CA CYS A 3 4.33 -0.32 41.80
C CYS A 3 4.87 -1.41 40.87
N ARG A 4 4.06 -1.91 39.95
CA ARG A 4 4.55 -2.72 38.83
C ARG A 4 5.55 -1.84 38.08
N PRO A 5 6.82 -2.25 37.94
CA PRO A 5 7.73 -1.51 37.07
C PRO A 5 7.18 -1.59 35.65
N ALA A 6 7.10 -0.44 34.97
CA ALA A 6 6.93 -0.40 33.53
C ALA A 6 8.04 -1.25 32.88
N PRO A 7 7.79 -1.94 31.75
CA PRO A 7 8.86 -2.61 31.02
C PRO A 7 9.87 -1.56 30.53
N THR A 8 10.94 -1.37 31.29
CA THR A 8 12.10 -0.57 30.92
C THR A 8 12.91 -1.36 29.90
N SER A 9 12.65 -1.11 28.62
CA SER A 9 13.63 -1.02 27.53
C SER A 9 12.89 -1.14 26.19
N LEU A 10 12.67 -0.01 25.54
CA LEU A 10 12.72 -0.03 24.08
C LEU A 10 14.18 -0.37 23.73
N PRO A 11 14.46 -1.36 22.87
CA PRO A 11 15.83 -1.62 22.44
C PRO A 11 16.43 -0.33 21.88
N GLU A 12 17.74 -0.15 22.02
CA GLU A 12 18.47 0.83 21.20
C GLU A 12 18.03 0.65 19.75
N ALA A 13 17.77 1.75 19.05
CA ALA A 13 17.31 1.70 17.67
C ALA A 13 18.24 0.82 16.83
N GLY A 14 17.78 -0.38 16.46
CA GLY A 14 18.55 -1.38 15.70
C GLY A 14 18.86 -2.70 16.42
N SER A 15 18.59 -2.84 17.72
CA SER A 15 18.78 -4.11 18.44
C SER A 15 17.52 -4.97 18.46
N LEU A 16 17.66 -6.24 18.09
CA LEU A 16 16.62 -7.25 18.17
C LEU A 16 16.77 -8.11 19.42
N ARG A 17 15.64 -8.50 20.02
CA ARG A 17 15.64 -9.52 21.08
C ARG A 17 15.92 -10.91 20.48
N PRO A 18 16.44 -11.87 21.26
CA PRO A 18 16.79 -13.21 20.76
C PRO A 18 15.65 -13.98 20.10
N VAL A 19 14.41 -13.65 20.44
CA VAL A 19 13.21 -14.17 19.78
C VAL A 19 12.35 -12.97 19.37
N GLY A 20 12.48 -12.56 18.11
CA GLY A 20 11.80 -11.42 17.53
C GLY A 20 12.21 -11.20 16.07
N TYR A 21 11.47 -10.33 15.40
CA TYR A 21 11.79 -9.84 14.06
C TYR A 21 11.78 -8.31 14.07
N ALA A 22 12.44 -7.69 13.10
CA ALA A 22 12.33 -6.25 12.83
C ALA A 22 11.96 -6.06 11.37
N GLU A 23 11.30 -4.94 11.12
CA GLU A 23 11.01 -4.45 9.79
C GLU A 23 12.01 -3.33 9.47
N PHE A 24 12.62 -3.42 8.31
CA PHE A 24 13.56 -2.41 7.80
C PHE A 24 12.95 -1.84 6.52
N ALA A 25 12.41 -0.63 6.62
CA ALA A 25 11.86 0.06 5.46
C ALA A 25 12.99 0.71 4.66
N ILE A 26 13.02 0.45 3.35
CA ILE A 26 13.97 1.03 2.41
C ILE A 26 13.17 1.76 1.33
N SER A 27 13.51 3.02 1.08
CA SER A 27 12.99 3.77 -0.07
C SER A 27 14.13 3.96 -1.07
N ALA A 28 13.96 3.41 -2.27
CA ALA A 28 14.94 3.46 -3.33
C ALA A 28 14.25 3.57 -4.68
N GLY A 29 14.85 4.34 -5.60
CA GLY A 29 14.36 4.50 -6.96
C GLY A 29 15.32 5.36 -7.80
N PRO A 30 15.25 5.27 -9.14
CA PRO A 30 14.39 4.38 -9.92
C PRO A 30 14.81 2.91 -9.82
N LEU A 31 13.85 1.99 -9.89
CA LEU A 31 14.13 0.55 -9.94
C LEU A 31 14.85 0.19 -11.25
N PRO A 32 15.65 -0.90 -11.26
CA PRO A 32 16.31 -1.36 -12.47
C PRO A 32 15.30 -1.81 -13.55
N THR A 33 15.81 -2.21 -14.71
CA THR A 33 14.97 -2.82 -15.76
C THR A 33 14.22 -4.04 -15.22
N PRO A 34 13.05 -4.37 -15.80
CA PRO A 34 12.23 -5.50 -15.34
C PRO A 34 13.02 -6.80 -15.26
N GLY A 35 12.75 -7.59 -14.22
CA GLY A 35 13.51 -8.78 -13.86
C GLY A 35 13.59 -8.97 -12.34
N GLU A 36 14.40 -9.92 -11.90
CA GLU A 36 14.60 -10.19 -10.47
C GLU A 36 15.57 -9.17 -9.84
N LEU A 37 15.16 -8.54 -8.74
CA LEU A 37 15.99 -7.69 -7.89
C LEU A 37 16.40 -8.48 -6.66
N VAL A 38 17.68 -8.85 -6.59
CA VAL A 38 18.29 -9.50 -5.43
C VAL A 38 18.82 -8.45 -4.46
N LEU A 39 18.56 -8.64 -3.16
CA LEU A 39 18.90 -7.73 -2.07
C LEU A 39 19.80 -8.45 -1.03
N PRO A 40 21.10 -8.63 -1.31
CA PRO A 40 22.02 -9.28 -0.38
C PRO A 40 22.08 -8.55 0.96
N ALA A 41 22.08 -9.29 2.06
CA ALA A 41 22.08 -8.71 3.40
C ALA A 41 23.09 -9.38 4.33
N LYS A 42 23.61 -8.62 5.30
CA LYS A 42 24.45 -9.14 6.39
C LYS A 42 23.79 -8.84 7.72
N GLN A 43 23.45 -9.88 8.46
CA GLN A 43 22.84 -9.78 9.78
C GLN A 43 23.93 -9.99 10.84
N THR A 44 24.29 -8.91 11.52
CA THR A 44 25.26 -8.95 12.61
C THR A 44 24.57 -9.13 13.95
N TYR A 45 25.02 -10.11 14.73
CA TYR A 45 24.56 -10.37 16.08
C TYR A 45 25.44 -9.66 17.11
N SER A 46 24.91 -9.52 18.33
CA SER A 46 25.60 -8.81 19.42
C SER A 46 26.87 -9.49 19.92
N ASP A 47 27.04 -10.78 19.66
CA ASP A 47 28.27 -11.54 19.94
C ASP A 47 29.34 -11.39 18.84
N GLY A 48 29.02 -10.66 17.77
CA GLY A 48 29.91 -10.42 16.63
C GLY A 48 29.77 -11.45 15.51
N GLU A 49 28.91 -12.46 15.65
CA GLU A 49 28.60 -13.37 14.55
C GLU A 49 27.87 -12.63 13.42
N VAL A 50 28.13 -13.04 12.18
CA VAL A 50 27.50 -12.45 10.98
C VAL A 50 26.90 -13.57 10.15
N ALA A 51 25.58 -13.56 10.00
CA ALA A 51 24.91 -14.36 8.98
C ALA A 51 24.91 -13.58 7.65
N ASP A 52 25.43 -14.22 6.60
CA ASP A 52 25.54 -13.64 5.25
C ASP A 52 24.41 -14.18 4.37
N TRP A 53 23.37 -13.38 4.17
CA TRP A 53 22.20 -13.68 3.35
C TRP A 53 22.44 -13.23 1.90
N SER A 54 23.40 -13.87 1.24
CA SER A 54 23.81 -13.56 -0.13
C SER A 54 23.86 -14.77 -1.05
N ASP A 55 23.40 -15.94 -0.59
CA ASP A 55 23.40 -17.16 -1.40
C ASP A 55 22.41 -17.04 -2.57
N VAL A 56 22.85 -17.46 -3.75
CA VAL A 56 22.04 -17.51 -4.97
C VAL A 56 21.36 -18.88 -5.04
N VAL A 57 20.06 -18.89 -5.31
CA VAL A 57 19.31 -20.13 -5.57
C VAL A 57 19.74 -20.67 -6.93
N GLU A 58 20.42 -21.83 -6.94
CA GLU A 58 20.82 -22.48 -8.19
C GLU A 58 19.67 -23.32 -8.76
N GLU A 59 19.58 -23.42 -10.09
CA GLU A 59 18.50 -24.14 -10.78
C GLU A 59 18.48 -25.66 -10.49
N ASP A 60 19.59 -26.17 -9.95
CA ASP A 60 19.86 -27.55 -9.58
C ASP A 60 19.01 -28.02 -8.38
N GLY A 61 18.42 -27.08 -7.63
CA GLY A 61 17.40 -27.35 -6.61
C GLY A 61 17.92 -27.65 -5.20
N GLU A 62 19.21 -27.45 -4.91
CA GLU A 62 19.70 -27.44 -3.52
C GLU A 62 19.25 -26.13 -2.84
N GLU A 63 18.48 -26.23 -1.76
CA GLU A 63 18.00 -25.05 -1.04
C GLU A 63 19.16 -24.44 -0.23
N PRO A 64 19.56 -23.18 -0.48
CA PRO A 64 20.66 -22.55 0.24
C PRO A 64 20.33 -22.36 1.73
N GLU A 65 21.36 -22.35 2.58
CA GLU A 65 21.18 -22.09 4.01
C GLU A 65 20.81 -20.62 4.29
N HIS A 66 21.35 -19.67 3.50
CA HIS A 66 21.11 -18.23 3.65
C HIS A 66 20.74 -17.56 2.32
N PRO A 67 19.55 -17.88 1.75
CA PRO A 67 19.12 -17.33 0.47
C PRO A 67 19.00 -15.80 0.53
N ALA A 68 19.56 -15.14 -0.47
CA ALA A 68 19.41 -13.70 -0.61
C ALA A 68 17.92 -13.34 -0.85
N PRO A 69 17.36 -12.35 -0.12
CA PRO A 69 16.03 -11.85 -0.41
C PRO A 69 15.94 -11.35 -1.85
N SER A 70 14.88 -11.69 -2.58
CA SER A 70 14.63 -11.18 -3.93
C SER A 70 13.19 -10.73 -4.13
N SER A 71 12.99 -9.82 -5.07
CA SER A 71 11.69 -9.27 -5.48
C SER A 71 11.62 -9.15 -6.99
N GLU A 72 10.47 -9.46 -7.58
CA GLU A 72 10.25 -9.26 -9.01
C GLU A 72 9.99 -7.78 -9.32
N VAL A 73 10.77 -7.22 -10.24
CA VAL A 73 10.55 -5.90 -10.82
C VAL A 73 9.75 -6.06 -12.10
N THR A 74 8.53 -5.54 -12.10
CA THR A 74 7.63 -5.60 -13.25
C THR A 74 7.92 -4.48 -14.26
N ALA A 75 7.49 -4.69 -15.50
CA ALA A 75 7.54 -3.64 -16.51
C ALA A 75 6.67 -2.46 -16.09
N ALA A 76 7.21 -1.25 -16.26
CA ALA A 76 6.41 -0.04 -16.14
C ALA A 76 5.33 -0.05 -17.23
N GLU A 77 4.07 -0.06 -16.82
CA GLU A 77 2.96 0.17 -17.74
C GLU A 77 2.94 1.65 -18.15
N GLU A 78 2.70 1.94 -19.44
CA GLU A 78 2.45 3.31 -19.90
C GLU A 78 1.23 3.88 -19.16
N GLY A 79 1.47 4.70 -18.13
CA GLY A 79 0.43 5.31 -17.28
C GLY A 79 0.48 4.93 -15.79
N GLY A 80 1.31 3.96 -15.40
CA GLY A 80 1.43 3.51 -14.01
C GLY A 80 2.39 4.36 -13.17
N HIS A 81 2.01 5.58 -12.81
CA HIS A 81 2.71 6.32 -11.76
C HIS A 81 2.12 5.97 -10.40
N HIS A 82 2.79 5.11 -9.63
CA HIS A 82 2.56 5.02 -8.19
C HIS A 82 3.23 6.24 -7.53
N ALA A 83 2.69 7.42 -7.79
CA ALA A 83 2.85 8.53 -6.88
C ALA A 83 2.02 8.16 -5.65
N THR A 84 2.66 8.03 -4.50
CA THR A 84 1.95 8.07 -3.22
C THR A 84 1.36 9.47 -3.08
N THR A 85 0.17 9.65 -3.62
CA THR A 85 -0.70 10.74 -3.19
C THR A 85 -1.26 10.28 -1.85
N GLU A 86 -0.60 10.68 -0.77
CA GLU A 86 -1.34 10.90 0.47
C GLU A 86 -2.42 11.94 0.12
N ASP A 87 -3.69 11.59 0.37
CA ASP A 87 -4.91 12.35 0.06
C ASP A 87 -5.61 11.90 -1.24
N ASP A 88 -6.49 10.90 -1.15
CA ASP A 88 -7.94 11.13 -1.32
C ASP A 88 -8.70 9.79 -1.17
N LEU A 89 -9.74 9.81 -0.35
CA LEU A 89 -10.72 8.74 -0.25
C LEU A 89 -11.51 8.69 -1.57
N SER A 90 -11.35 7.68 -2.42
CA SER A 90 -12.38 7.36 -3.43
C SER A 90 -12.19 5.99 -4.06
N GLU A 91 -13.34 5.38 -4.30
CA GLU A 91 -13.60 3.98 -4.60
C GLU A 91 -12.89 3.35 -5.81
N ASP A 92 -12.61 2.06 -5.61
CA ASP A 92 -12.59 0.98 -6.58
C ASP A 92 -13.74 1.09 -7.61
N GLU A 93 -13.42 1.02 -8.91
CA GLU A 93 -14.12 0.15 -9.88
C GLU A 93 -13.50 0.34 -11.28
N GLY A 94 -12.90 -0.74 -11.76
CA GLY A 94 -12.27 -0.83 -13.08
C GLY A 94 -13.25 -0.81 -14.25
N SER A 95 -12.81 -0.20 -15.34
CA SER A 95 -13.09 -0.57 -16.74
C SER A 95 -14.56 -0.74 -17.21
N GLN A 96 -15.55 -0.19 -16.50
CA GLN A 96 -16.91 0.08 -17.02
C GLN A 96 -17.25 1.59 -17.06
N THR A 97 -16.25 2.42 -16.80
CA THR A 97 -16.34 3.85 -16.50
C THR A 97 -17.14 4.63 -17.55
N ALA A 98 -16.84 4.51 -18.85
CA ALA A 98 -17.45 5.40 -19.86
C ALA A 98 -18.99 5.27 -19.99
N SER A 99 -19.55 4.06 -19.86
CA SER A 99 -21.00 3.84 -19.97
C SER A 99 -21.73 4.13 -18.65
N ALA A 100 -21.12 3.77 -17.51
CA ALA A 100 -21.64 4.10 -16.18
C ALA A 100 -21.65 5.61 -15.93
N ASP A 101 -20.60 6.32 -16.33
CA ASP A 101 -20.48 7.78 -16.29
C ASP A 101 -21.61 8.50 -17.04
N THR A 102 -21.91 8.03 -18.25
CA THR A 102 -22.94 8.64 -19.09
C THR A 102 -24.32 8.40 -18.49
N LEU A 103 -24.59 7.18 -18.01
CA LEU A 103 -25.83 6.83 -17.34
C LEU A 103 -26.01 7.62 -16.02
N ALA A 104 -24.95 7.75 -15.22
CA ALA A 104 -24.95 8.51 -13.99
C ALA A 104 -25.24 10.00 -14.23
N ARG A 105 -24.62 10.62 -15.23
CA ARG A 105 -24.89 12.03 -15.59
C ARG A 105 -26.32 12.24 -16.08
N VAL A 106 -26.87 11.32 -16.88
CA VAL A 106 -28.24 11.41 -17.39
C VAL A 106 -29.26 11.24 -16.27
N LEU A 107 -29.08 10.25 -15.40
CA LEU A 107 -29.96 10.02 -14.25
C LEU A 107 -29.89 11.17 -13.24
N GLY A 108 -28.68 11.67 -12.96
CA GLY A 108 -28.48 12.83 -12.09
C GLY A 108 -29.17 14.08 -12.63
N GLY A 109 -29.07 14.34 -13.94
CA GLY A 109 -29.76 15.46 -14.59
C GLY A 109 -31.29 15.35 -14.50
N LEU A 110 -31.84 14.17 -14.78
CA LEU A 110 -33.30 13.92 -14.68
C LEU A 110 -33.81 14.10 -13.24
N ALA A 111 -33.07 13.55 -12.26
CA ALA A 111 -33.43 13.69 -10.84
C ALA A 111 -33.45 15.15 -10.40
N LEU A 112 -32.47 15.96 -10.84
CA LEU A 112 -32.40 17.39 -10.53
C LEU A 112 -33.61 18.14 -11.10
N VAL A 113 -33.99 17.88 -12.35
CA VAL A 113 -35.16 18.52 -12.98
C VAL A 113 -36.44 18.18 -12.23
N VAL A 114 -36.64 16.91 -11.88
CA VAL A 114 -37.82 16.46 -11.10
C VAL A 114 -37.86 17.13 -9.73
N ALA A 115 -36.72 17.21 -9.04
CA ALA A 115 -36.62 17.87 -7.74
C ALA A 115 -36.97 19.37 -7.82
N LEU A 116 -36.50 20.08 -8.84
CA LEU A 116 -36.80 21.50 -9.04
C LEU A 116 -38.28 21.74 -9.35
N VAL A 117 -38.90 20.89 -10.18
CA VAL A 117 -40.35 20.95 -10.46
C VAL A 117 -41.15 20.67 -9.18
N GLY A 118 -40.80 19.62 -8.45
CA GLY A 118 -41.45 19.27 -7.18
C GLY A 118 -41.35 20.39 -6.14
N ALA A 119 -40.16 21.00 -6.00
CA ALA A 119 -39.95 22.14 -5.12
C ALA A 119 -40.78 23.36 -5.55
N GLY A 120 -40.86 23.65 -6.86
CA GLY A 120 -41.69 24.73 -7.39
C GLY A 120 -43.17 24.53 -7.09
N VAL A 121 -43.70 23.32 -7.30
CA VAL A 121 -45.09 22.97 -6.98
C VAL A 121 -45.35 23.06 -5.47
N ALA A 122 -44.45 22.54 -4.63
CA ALA A 122 -44.59 22.60 -3.19
C ALA A 122 -44.59 24.04 -2.65
N VAL A 123 -43.69 24.89 -3.18
CA VAL A 123 -43.62 26.32 -2.81
C VAL A 123 -44.86 27.08 -3.30
N ALA A 124 -45.35 26.81 -4.51
CA ALA A 124 -46.56 27.43 -5.03
C ALA A 124 -47.82 27.01 -4.25
N GLY A 125 -47.90 25.73 -3.85
CA GLY A 125 -48.96 25.20 -3.00
C GLY A 125 -48.96 25.84 -1.61
N ARG A 126 -47.79 25.97 -0.97
CA ARG A 126 -47.65 26.62 0.35
C ARG A 126 -47.99 28.11 0.33
N ARG A 127 -47.82 28.80 -0.81
CA ARG A 127 -48.19 30.22 -0.96
C ARG A 127 -49.68 30.44 -1.23
N ARG A 128 -50.41 29.37 -1.57
CA ARG A 128 -51.84 29.40 -1.90
C ARG A 128 -52.73 28.87 -0.77
N ALA A 129 -52.14 28.14 0.18
CA ALA A 129 -52.73 27.82 1.49
C ALA A 129 -52.55 29.00 2.46
#